data_AF-A0A2I0WJ67-F1
#
_entry.id   AF-A0A2I0WJ67-F1
#
_cell.length_a   1.000
_cell.length_b   1.000
_cell.length_c   1.000
_cell.angle_alpha   90.00
_cell.angle_beta   90.00
_cell.angle_gamma   90.00
#
_symmetry.space_group_name_H-M   'P 1'
#
loop_
_entity.id
_entity.type
_entity.pdbx_description
1 polymer ?
#
loop_
_entity_poly.entity_id
_entity_poly.type
_entity_poly.pdbx_seq_one_letter_code
_entity_poly.pdbx_strand_id
1 'polypeptide(L)'
;MINIGLKRFPKALECLHNVVTAPMSTINAIAIEAYKKYILVALIHLGQIPSLPKYTASTVLRSLKSYAQPYVGLASSYATGKFSELEAFIQTNVEKFQTDNNLGLVKQVLSSLYKRNIQRLTQTYLTLSLQDIANAVHLNTSKEAEMRVLQMIQDGDIFATINQKDGMVSFHEDPEQYKTYEMIDQIDSSIQRLMALSKKLTAIDEHISCDPAYITKIGRERPRLDFDDFDSVPHKFL
;
A
#
# COMPACT_ATOMS: atom_id res chain seq x y z
N MET A 1 -3.53 13.54 7.16
CA MET A 1 -3.55 13.56 8.64
C MET A 1 -4.87 13.06 9.22
N ILE A 2 -6.03 13.62 8.84
CA ILE A 2 -7.34 13.22 9.40
C ILE A 2 -7.59 11.70 9.29
N ASN A 3 -7.37 11.11 8.11
CA ASN A 3 -7.54 9.66 7.91
C ASN A 3 -6.62 8.82 8.81
N ILE A 4 -5.42 9.31 9.14
CA ILE A 4 -4.49 8.63 10.06
C ILE A 4 -5.06 8.65 11.48
N GLY A 5 -5.58 9.80 11.93
CA GLY A 5 -6.22 9.94 13.26
C GLY A 5 -7.46 9.05 13.42
N LEU A 6 -8.22 8.86 12.34
CA LEU A 6 -9.38 7.96 12.30
C LEU A 6 -9.01 6.47 12.07
N LYS A 7 -7.72 6.12 12.07
CA LYS A 7 -7.19 4.77 11.75
C LYS A 7 -7.67 4.21 10.40
N ARG A 8 -8.06 5.08 9.46
CA ARG A 8 -8.40 4.71 8.07
C ARG A 8 -7.13 4.67 7.23
N PHE A 9 -6.25 3.71 7.54
CA PHE A 9 -4.94 3.60 6.92
C PHE A 9 -4.94 3.42 5.39
N PRO A 10 -5.86 2.64 4.77
CA PRO A 10 -5.89 2.49 3.31
C PRO A 10 -6.05 3.85 2.59
N LYS A 11 -7.08 4.61 2.98
CA LYS A 11 -7.35 5.93 2.42
C LYS A 11 -6.27 6.95 2.79
N ALA A 12 -5.67 6.83 3.97
CA ALA A 12 -4.54 7.68 4.35
C ALA A 12 -3.33 7.45 3.42
N LEU A 13 -3.04 6.18 3.09
CA LEU A 13 -1.94 5.81 2.22
C LEU A 13 -2.15 6.32 0.80
N GLU A 14 -3.36 6.20 0.24
CA GLU A 14 -3.72 6.79 -1.07
C GLU A 14 -3.49 8.30 -1.10
N CYS A 15 -3.96 9.03 -0.08
CA CYS A 15 -3.76 10.48 -0.02
C CYS A 15 -2.28 10.85 0.08
N LEU A 16 -1.51 10.14 0.91
CA LEU A 16 -0.07 10.39 1.06
C LEU A 16 0.71 10.02 -0.20
N HIS A 17 0.32 8.94 -0.88
CA HIS A 17 0.87 8.54 -2.16
C HIS A 17 0.73 9.66 -3.18
N ASN A 18 -0.46 10.22 -3.34
CA ASN A 18 -0.71 11.32 -4.28
C ASN A 18 0.15 12.55 -4.00
N VAL A 19 0.38 12.88 -2.73
CA VAL A 19 1.26 14.00 -2.34
C VAL A 19 2.72 13.73 -2.72
N VAL A 20 3.21 12.51 -2.49
CA VAL A 20 4.59 12.13 -2.81
C VAL A 20 4.82 12.04 -4.32
N THR A 21 3.81 11.61 -5.08
CA THR A 21 3.90 11.45 -6.54
C THR A 21 3.56 12.72 -7.32
N ALA A 22 3.14 13.79 -6.66
CA ALA A 22 2.81 15.05 -7.31
C ALA A 22 4.05 15.60 -8.05
N PRO A 23 3.89 16.14 -9.27
CA PRO A 23 5.00 16.71 -10.02
C PRO A 23 5.56 17.92 -9.27
N MET A 24 6.86 17.86 -8.94
CA MET A 24 7.56 18.90 -8.19
C MET A 24 8.91 19.18 -8.83
N SER A 25 9.18 20.46 -9.14
CA SER A 25 10.49 20.90 -9.64
C SER A 25 11.53 21.00 -8.52
N THR A 26 11.07 21.34 -7.31
CA THR A 26 11.87 21.43 -6.08
C THR A 26 11.13 20.76 -4.93
N ILE A 27 11.89 20.31 -3.92
CA ILE A 27 11.32 19.57 -2.79
C ILE A 27 10.78 20.57 -1.77
N ASN A 28 9.54 20.35 -1.36
CA ASN A 28 8.90 21.12 -0.30
C ASN A 28 8.89 20.35 1.03
N ALA A 29 8.77 21.08 2.14
CA ALA A 29 8.69 20.49 3.47
C ALA A 29 7.46 19.58 3.64
N ILE A 30 6.37 19.89 2.93
CA ILE A 30 5.12 19.13 2.98
C ILE A 30 5.31 17.71 2.43
N ALA A 31 6.00 17.55 1.30
CA ALA A 31 6.29 16.25 0.70
C ALA A 31 7.25 15.43 1.56
N ILE A 32 8.22 16.09 2.22
CA ILE A 32 9.10 15.41 3.18
C ILE A 32 8.28 14.83 4.34
N GLU A 33 7.43 15.65 4.96
CA GLU A 33 6.58 15.20 6.08
C GLU A 33 5.56 14.15 5.65
N ALA A 34 4.98 14.29 4.45
CA ALA A 34 4.08 13.30 3.87
C ALA A 34 4.82 11.98 3.62
N TYR A 35 6.05 12.01 3.11
CA TYR A 35 6.85 10.81 2.85
C TYR A 35 7.24 10.08 4.14
N LYS A 36 7.64 10.80 5.19
CA LYS A 36 7.90 10.21 6.52
C LYS A 36 6.67 9.44 7.02
N LYS A 37 5.49 10.08 6.97
CA LYS A 37 4.22 9.48 7.42
C LYS A 37 3.73 8.38 6.48
N TYR A 38 4.01 8.47 5.17
CA TYR A 38 3.74 7.42 4.19
C TYR A 38 4.47 6.14 4.56
N ILE A 39 5.76 6.22 4.90
CA ILE A 39 6.54 5.07 5.36
C ILE A 39 5.89 4.44 6.59
N LEU A 40 5.58 5.24 7.62
CA LEU A 40 5.00 4.70 8.85
C LEU A 40 3.64 4.03 8.62
N VAL A 41 2.75 4.69 7.88
CA VAL A 41 1.41 4.16 7.57
C VAL A 41 1.50 2.91 6.71
N ALA A 42 2.41 2.88 5.74
CA ALA A 42 2.67 1.70 4.91
C ALA A 42 3.18 0.51 5.75
N LEU A 43 4.09 0.74 6.69
CA LEU A 43 4.54 -0.32 7.60
C LEU A 43 3.42 -0.84 8.51
N ILE A 44 2.57 0.04 9.03
CA ILE A 44 1.44 -0.35 9.90
C ILE A 44 0.41 -1.19 9.13
N HIS A 45 0.05 -0.77 7.92
CA HIS A 45 -1.06 -1.38 7.18
C HIS A 45 -0.63 -2.51 6.25
N LEU A 46 0.46 -2.34 5.49
CA LEU A 46 0.91 -3.29 4.47
C LEU A 46 2.07 -4.15 4.95
N GLY A 47 2.75 -3.77 6.04
CA GLY A 47 3.95 -4.44 6.54
C GLY A 47 5.19 -4.26 5.65
N GLN A 48 5.09 -3.45 4.59
CA GLN A 48 6.17 -3.12 3.67
C GLN A 48 5.90 -1.77 3.01
N ILE A 49 6.94 -1.16 2.44
CA ILE A 49 6.80 0.09 1.68
C ILE A 49 6.55 -0.26 0.21
N PRO A 50 5.40 0.12 -0.39
CA PRO A 50 5.17 -0.05 -1.81
C PRO A 50 6.16 0.77 -2.63
N SER A 51 6.61 0.21 -3.75
CA SER A 51 7.40 0.96 -4.72
C SER A 51 6.57 2.13 -5.26
N LEU A 52 7.20 3.29 -5.36
CA LEU A 52 6.55 4.46 -5.94
C LEU A 52 6.49 4.32 -7.47
N PRO A 53 5.50 4.95 -8.13
CA PRO A 53 5.31 4.83 -9.57
C PRO A 53 6.49 5.42 -10.35
N LYS A 54 6.75 4.87 -11.55
CA LYS A 54 7.88 5.28 -12.41
C LYS A 54 7.85 6.74 -12.85
N TYR A 55 6.67 7.37 -12.90
CA TYR A 55 6.51 8.78 -13.25
C TYR A 55 6.96 9.73 -12.14
N THR A 56 7.27 9.21 -10.95
CA THR A 56 7.81 10.02 -9.85
C THR A 56 9.23 10.44 -10.18
N ALA A 57 9.53 11.74 -10.13
CA ALA A 57 10.85 12.27 -10.45
C ALA A 57 11.95 11.61 -9.59
N SER A 58 12.95 10.99 -10.26
CA SER A 58 13.99 10.20 -9.59
C SER A 58 14.89 11.04 -8.67
N THR A 59 15.14 12.29 -9.05
CA THR A 59 15.88 13.29 -8.24
C THR A 59 15.15 13.61 -6.95
N VAL A 60 13.83 13.85 -7.04
CA VAL A 60 12.96 14.11 -5.89
C VAL A 60 12.95 12.90 -4.94
N LEU A 61 12.82 11.70 -5.48
CA LEU A 61 12.82 10.47 -4.67
C LEU A 61 14.13 10.27 -3.90
N ARG A 62 15.28 10.51 -4.55
CA ARG A 62 16.61 10.38 -3.91
C ARG A 62 16.73 11.32 -2.72
N SER A 63 16.34 12.57 -2.91
CA SER A 63 16.40 13.58 -1.87
C SER A 63 15.38 13.34 -0.75
N LEU A 64 14.16 12.90 -1.06
CA LEU A 64 13.17 12.48 -0.05
C LEU A 64 13.72 11.37 0.84
N LYS A 65 14.38 10.37 0.25
CA LYS A 65 15.07 9.31 1.02
C LYS A 65 16.20 9.88 1.88
N SER A 66 16.93 10.88 1.41
CA SER A 66 17.99 11.55 2.19
C SER A 66 17.45 12.32 3.40
N TYR A 67 16.33 13.05 3.26
CA TYR A 67 15.71 13.75 4.38
C TYR A 67 14.97 12.82 5.36
N ALA A 68 14.52 11.65 4.90
CA ALA A 68 13.81 10.67 5.71
C ALA A 68 14.67 9.46 6.12
N GLN A 69 16.00 9.61 6.19
CA GLN A 69 16.93 8.51 6.51
C GLN A 69 16.54 7.69 7.77
N PRO A 70 16.16 8.30 8.91
CA PRO A 70 15.74 7.53 10.09
C PRO A 70 14.50 6.66 9.84
N TYR A 71 13.57 7.11 8.99
CA TYR A 71 12.36 6.37 8.63
C TYR A 71 12.64 5.25 7.63
N VAL A 72 13.56 5.48 6.69
CA VAL A 72 14.02 4.43 5.77
C VAL A 72 14.78 3.35 6.55
N GLY A 73 15.65 3.74 7.47
CA GLY A 73 16.34 2.81 8.38
C GLY A 73 15.38 2.02 9.26
N LEU A 74 14.34 2.67 9.78
CA LEU A 74 13.26 2.01 10.53
C LEU A 74 12.59 0.92 9.68
N ALA A 75 12.29 1.21 8.42
CA ALA A 75 11.69 0.24 7.52
C ALA A 75 12.61 -0.95 7.21
N SER A 76 13.91 -0.69 7.03
CA SER A 76 14.90 -1.76 6.87
C SER A 76 14.99 -2.65 8.12
N SER A 77 14.97 -2.06 9.31
CA SER A 77 14.94 -2.81 10.58
C SER A 77 13.63 -3.57 10.75
N TYR A 78 12.48 -3.00 10.34
CA TYR A 78 11.20 -3.69 10.36
C TYR A 78 11.19 -4.93 9.47
N ALA A 79 11.87 -4.87 8.31
CA ALA A 79 11.95 -5.99 7.38
C ALA A 79 12.71 -7.22 7.95
N THR A 80 13.61 -7.04 8.94
CA THR A 80 14.30 -8.18 9.58
C THR A 80 13.35 -9.02 10.44
N GLY A 81 12.22 -8.45 10.88
CA GLY A 81 11.21 -9.14 11.68
C GLY A 81 11.55 -9.25 13.17
N LYS A 82 12.72 -8.75 13.60
CA LYS A 82 13.20 -8.88 14.98
C LYS A 82 12.76 -7.70 15.84
N PHE A 83 12.02 -8.00 16.90
CA PHE A 83 11.46 -6.98 17.78
C PHE A 83 12.54 -6.16 18.50
N SER A 84 13.53 -6.82 19.10
CA SER A 84 14.59 -6.15 19.88
C SER A 84 15.45 -5.21 19.03
N GLU A 85 15.74 -5.58 17.77
CA GLU A 85 16.49 -4.72 16.85
C GLU A 85 15.69 -3.46 16.51
N LEU A 86 14.39 -3.61 16.24
CA LEU A 86 13.50 -2.49 15.91
C LEU A 86 13.32 -1.56 17.11
N GLU A 87 13.11 -2.11 18.30
CA GLU A 87 12.98 -1.34 19.54
C GLU A 87 14.26 -0.56 19.86
N ALA A 88 15.44 -1.21 19.74
CA ALA A 88 16.72 -0.54 19.92
C ALA A 88 16.92 0.59 18.90
N PHE A 89 16.59 0.37 17.62
CA PHE A 89 16.68 1.39 16.58
C PHE A 89 15.77 2.59 16.87
N ILE A 90 14.54 2.33 17.33
CA ILE A 90 13.61 3.37 17.76
C ILE A 90 14.22 4.16 18.90
N GLN A 91 14.74 3.48 19.93
CA GLN A 91 15.32 4.11 21.12
C GLN A 91 16.49 5.04 20.78
N THR A 92 17.36 4.64 19.85
CA THR A 92 18.48 5.48 19.38
C THR A 92 18.03 6.73 18.61
N ASN A 93 16.85 6.71 17.98
CA ASN A 93 16.35 7.80 17.14
C ASN A 93 15.11 8.51 17.72
N VAL A 94 14.76 8.30 18.99
CA VAL A 94 13.54 8.86 19.63
C VAL A 94 13.45 10.37 19.45
N GLU A 95 14.54 11.10 19.68
CA GLU A 95 14.56 12.56 19.60
C GLU A 95 14.13 13.07 18.21
N LYS A 96 14.54 12.38 17.14
CA LYS A 96 14.16 12.74 15.76
C LYS A 96 12.67 12.49 15.52
N PHE A 97 12.14 11.37 16.00
CA PHE A 97 10.72 11.03 15.86
C PHE A 97 9.82 11.94 16.70
N GLN A 98 10.31 12.41 17.85
CA GLN A 98 9.61 13.35 18.71
C GLN A 98 9.61 14.76 18.11
N THR A 99 10.75 15.21 17.57
CA THR A 99 10.85 16.49 16.84
C THR A 99 9.87 16.54 15.66
N ASP A 100 9.73 15.44 14.93
CA ASP A 100 8.80 15.33 13.80
C ASP A 100 7.33 15.09 14.21
N ASN A 101 7.02 15.02 15.51
CA ASN A 101 5.70 14.70 16.07
C ASN A 101 5.10 13.37 15.57
N ASN A 102 5.95 12.38 15.25
CA ASN A 102 5.55 11.09 14.69
C ASN A 102 5.72 9.92 15.68
N LEU A 103 6.16 10.17 16.92
CA LEU A 103 6.48 9.13 17.91
C LEU A 103 5.33 8.16 18.16
N GLY A 104 4.08 8.65 18.20
CA GLY A 104 2.90 7.79 18.38
C GLY A 104 2.71 6.78 17.23
N LEU A 105 2.98 7.21 15.99
CA LEU A 105 2.92 6.32 14.83
C LEU A 105 4.06 5.31 14.83
N VAL A 106 5.26 5.71 15.27
CA VAL A 106 6.40 4.78 15.41
C VAL A 106 6.10 3.68 16.44
N LYS A 107 5.43 4.01 17.55
CA LYS A 107 4.97 3.00 18.52
C LYS A 107 3.91 2.05 17.92
N GLN A 108 3.06 2.56 17.03
CA GLN A 108 2.11 1.72 16.30
C GLN A 108 2.82 0.79 15.30
N VAL A 109 3.89 1.24 14.64
CA VAL A 109 4.74 0.38 13.81
C VAL A 109 5.36 -0.75 14.65
N LEU A 110 5.87 -0.44 15.84
CA LEU A 110 6.40 -1.47 16.75
C LEU A 110 5.30 -2.49 17.13
N SER A 111 4.09 -2.01 17.39
CA SER A 111 2.95 -2.87 17.72
C SER A 111 2.46 -3.70 16.53
N SER A 112 2.54 -3.17 15.30
CA SER A 112 2.13 -3.90 14.09
C SER A 112 3.09 -5.05 13.76
N LEU A 113 4.34 -5.00 14.23
CA LEU A 113 5.29 -6.09 14.04
C LEU A 113 4.81 -7.40 14.69
N TYR A 114 4.17 -7.33 15.86
CA TYR A 114 3.57 -8.50 16.51
C TYR A 114 2.53 -9.15 15.61
N LYS A 115 1.57 -8.35 15.11
CA LYS A 115 0.52 -8.81 14.20
C LYS A 115 1.13 -9.44 12.94
N ARG A 116 2.15 -8.78 12.37
CA ARG A 116 2.81 -9.24 11.15
C ARG A 116 3.54 -10.57 11.34
N ASN A 117 4.25 -10.74 12.44
CA ASN A 117 4.95 -11.99 12.73
C ASN A 117 3.97 -13.14 12.96
N ILE A 118 2.83 -12.91 13.64
CA ILE A 118 1.77 -13.91 13.78
C ILE A 118 1.17 -14.28 12.41
N GLN A 119 0.89 -13.30 11.54
CA GLN A 119 0.45 -13.55 10.16
C GLN A 119 1.46 -14.34 9.33
N ARG A 120 2.76 -14.24 9.61
CA ARG A 120 3.77 -15.06 8.94
C ARG A 120 3.72 -16.52 9.41
N LEU A 121 3.40 -16.76 10.68
CA LEU A 121 3.27 -18.12 11.22
C LEU A 121 2.11 -18.88 10.55
N THR A 122 1.03 -18.19 10.17
CA THR A 122 -0.10 -18.83 9.46
C THR A 122 0.28 -19.34 8.07
N GLN A 123 1.38 -18.85 7.48
CA GLN A 123 1.87 -19.31 6.18
C GLN A 123 2.70 -20.60 6.28
N THR A 124 3.26 -20.89 7.46
CA THR A 124 4.17 -22.02 7.67
C THR A 124 3.58 -23.11 8.55
N TYR A 125 2.60 -22.79 9.39
CA TYR A 125 2.01 -23.71 10.37
C TYR A 125 0.51 -23.79 10.20
N LEU A 126 -0.04 -25.00 10.26
CA LEU A 126 -1.48 -25.24 10.38
C LEU A 126 -1.91 -25.17 11.85
N THR A 127 -1.13 -25.75 12.75
CA THR A 127 -1.39 -25.75 14.20
C THR A 127 -0.11 -25.41 14.94
N LEU A 128 -0.16 -24.50 15.90
CA LEU A 128 1.00 -24.07 16.67
C LEU A 128 0.61 -23.81 18.13
N SER A 129 1.52 -24.13 19.07
CA SER A 129 1.25 -23.88 20.49
C SER A 129 1.30 -22.39 20.81
N LEU A 130 0.52 -21.95 21.80
CA LEU A 130 0.56 -20.57 22.31
C LEU A 130 1.95 -20.20 22.85
N GLN A 131 2.69 -21.17 23.38
CA GLN A 131 4.04 -20.96 23.87
C GLN A 131 5.03 -20.73 22.72
N ASP A 132 4.93 -21.50 21.64
CA ASP A 132 5.79 -21.32 20.46
C ASP A 132 5.47 -20.01 19.74
N ILE A 133 4.20 -19.61 19.69
CA ILE A 133 3.80 -18.27 19.20
C ILE A 133 4.44 -17.19 20.08
N ALA A 134 4.36 -17.31 21.41
CA ALA A 134 4.97 -16.34 22.30
C ALA A 134 6.49 -16.25 22.07
N ASN A 135 7.18 -17.38 21.93
CA ASN A 135 8.61 -17.43 21.67
C ASN A 135 8.98 -16.82 20.30
N ALA A 136 8.22 -17.14 19.25
CA ALA A 136 8.47 -16.66 17.89
C ALA A 136 8.29 -15.14 17.74
N VAL A 137 7.41 -14.55 18.55
CA VAL A 137 7.11 -13.11 18.51
C VAL A 137 7.73 -12.35 19.70
N HIS A 138 8.57 -13.02 20.50
CA HIS A 138 9.22 -12.43 21.68
C HIS A 138 8.24 -11.82 22.70
N LEU A 139 7.13 -12.50 22.95
CA LEU A 139 6.20 -12.18 24.03
C LEU A 139 6.61 -12.91 25.30
N ASN A 140 6.36 -12.28 26.46
CA ASN A 140 6.81 -12.81 27.75
C ASN A 140 5.94 -13.96 28.26
N THR A 141 4.66 -14.02 27.84
CA THR A 141 3.69 -15.00 28.36
C THR A 141 2.80 -15.58 27.27
N SER A 142 2.42 -16.85 27.43
CA SER A 142 1.45 -17.52 26.55
C SER A 142 0.07 -16.85 26.58
N LYS A 143 -0.33 -16.27 27.73
CA LYS A 143 -1.57 -15.50 27.87
C LYS A 143 -1.58 -14.21 27.04
N GLU A 144 -0.43 -13.55 26.93
CA GLU A 144 -0.31 -12.38 26.06
C GLU A 144 -0.43 -12.78 24.59
N ALA A 145 0.18 -13.89 24.19
CA ALA A 145 0.01 -14.45 22.85
C ALA A 145 -1.46 -14.78 22.56
N GLU A 146 -2.17 -15.42 23.50
CA GLU A 146 -3.59 -15.72 23.39
C GLU A 146 -4.44 -14.46 23.18
N MET A 147 -4.20 -13.42 23.98
CA MET A 147 -4.92 -12.14 23.87
C MET A 147 -4.68 -11.47 22.51
N ARG A 148 -3.44 -11.50 22.00
CA ARG A 148 -3.11 -10.92 20.70
C ARG A 148 -3.74 -11.69 19.55
N VAL A 149 -3.70 -13.02 19.59
CA VAL A 149 -4.36 -13.88 18.60
C VAL A 149 -5.87 -13.65 18.61
N LEU A 150 -6.49 -13.55 19.79
CA LEU A 150 -7.92 -13.26 19.91
C LEU A 150 -8.29 -11.90 19.30
N GLN A 151 -7.52 -10.85 19.57
CA GLN A 151 -7.71 -9.53 18.95
C GLN A 151 -7.61 -9.61 17.42
N MET A 152 -6.63 -10.36 16.90
CA MET A 152 -6.46 -10.52 15.45
C MET A 152 -7.61 -11.30 14.80
N ILE A 153 -8.16 -12.31 15.48
CA ILE A 153 -9.37 -13.03 15.02
C ILE A 153 -10.56 -12.07 14.99
N GLN A 154 -10.74 -11.25 16.03
CA GLN A 154 -11.84 -10.28 16.11
C GLN A 154 -11.73 -9.18 15.06
N ASP A 155 -10.52 -8.69 14.79
CA ASP A 155 -10.24 -7.68 13.76
C ASP A 155 -10.36 -8.26 12.33
N GLY A 156 -10.43 -9.59 12.17
CA GLY A 156 -10.43 -10.27 10.87
C GLY A 156 -9.05 -10.32 10.21
N ASP A 157 -7.97 -10.10 10.97
CA ASP A 157 -6.59 -10.12 10.48
C ASP A 157 -6.07 -11.55 10.22
N ILE A 158 -6.62 -12.55 10.92
CA ILE A 158 -6.33 -13.99 10.76
C ILE A 158 -7.59 -14.82 11.00
N PHE A 159 -7.66 -15.98 10.34
CA PHE A 159 -8.68 -16.99 10.61
C PHE A 159 -8.05 -18.11 11.44
N ALA A 160 -8.44 -18.22 12.70
CA ALA A 160 -7.88 -19.21 13.61
C ALA A 160 -8.86 -19.59 14.71
N THR A 161 -8.68 -20.78 15.29
CA THR A 161 -9.41 -21.26 16.47
C THR A 161 -8.43 -21.57 17.59
N ILE A 162 -8.73 -21.08 18.80
CA ILE A 162 -7.92 -21.30 19.99
C ILE A 162 -8.51 -22.46 20.78
N ASN A 163 -7.71 -23.50 21.02
CA ASN A 163 -8.04 -24.58 21.94
C ASN A 163 -7.30 -24.36 23.27
N GLN A 164 -8.02 -23.83 24.26
CA GLN A 164 -7.46 -23.55 25.58
C GLN A 164 -7.07 -24.79 26.38
N LYS A 165 -7.70 -25.95 26.12
CA LYS A 165 -7.38 -27.19 26.86
C LYS A 165 -6.01 -27.71 26.50
N ASP A 166 -5.69 -27.67 25.21
CA ASP A 166 -4.42 -28.18 24.67
C ASP A 166 -3.36 -27.07 24.53
N GLY A 167 -3.75 -25.80 24.70
CA GLY A 167 -2.86 -24.64 24.54
C GLY A 167 -2.42 -24.41 23.09
N MET A 168 -3.25 -24.81 22.13
CA MET A 168 -2.93 -24.82 20.69
C MET A 168 -3.81 -23.84 19.92
N VAL A 169 -3.25 -23.23 18.89
CA VAL A 169 -3.95 -22.40 17.91
C VAL A 169 -3.96 -23.15 16.58
N SER A 170 -5.15 -23.36 16.01
CA SER A 170 -5.33 -23.92 14.68
C SER A 170 -5.62 -22.78 13.71
N PHE A 171 -4.76 -22.57 12.73
CA PHE A 171 -4.93 -21.60 11.66
C PHE A 171 -5.76 -22.21 10.54
N HIS A 172 -6.66 -21.41 9.98
CA HIS A 172 -7.56 -21.79 8.89
C HIS A 172 -7.35 -20.86 7.69
N GLU A 173 -7.79 -21.32 6.54
CA GLU A 173 -7.91 -20.46 5.36
C GLU A 173 -9.15 -19.56 5.49
N ASP A 174 -9.21 -18.54 4.63
CA ASP A 174 -10.36 -17.64 4.56
C ASP A 174 -11.66 -18.46 4.34
N PRO A 175 -12.64 -18.37 5.26
CA PRO A 175 -13.88 -19.12 5.15
C PRO A 175 -14.79 -18.65 4.00
N GLU A 176 -14.46 -17.54 3.31
CA GLU A 176 -15.26 -17.01 2.20
C GLU A 176 -15.33 -18.00 1.03
N GLN A 177 -16.54 -18.51 0.76
CA GLN A 177 -16.80 -19.48 -0.30
C GLN A 177 -17.32 -18.83 -1.59
N TYR A 178 -17.49 -17.51 -1.63
CA TYR A 178 -17.97 -16.76 -2.80
C TYR A 178 -19.39 -17.17 -3.28
N LYS A 179 -20.18 -17.76 -2.39
CA LYS A 179 -21.55 -18.25 -2.69
C LYS A 179 -22.65 -17.42 -2.04
N THR A 180 -22.26 -16.47 -1.20
CA THR A 180 -23.14 -15.68 -0.35
C THR A 180 -23.77 -14.53 -1.14
N TYR A 181 -25.01 -14.17 -0.82
CA TYR A 181 -25.68 -13.02 -1.42
C TYR A 181 -24.90 -11.71 -1.20
N GLU A 182 -24.21 -11.59 -0.06
CA GLU A 182 -23.32 -10.46 0.25
C GLU A 182 -22.19 -10.31 -0.78
N MET A 183 -21.61 -11.43 -1.26
CA MET A 183 -20.59 -11.39 -2.31
C MET A 183 -21.17 -10.90 -3.64
N ILE A 184 -22.40 -11.31 -3.97
CA ILE A 184 -23.09 -10.83 -5.18
C ILE A 184 -23.30 -9.32 -5.11
N ASP A 185 -23.73 -8.79 -3.96
CA ASP A 185 -23.92 -7.35 -3.75
C ASP A 185 -22.59 -6.58 -3.82
N GLN A 186 -21.50 -7.12 -3.27
CA GLN A 186 -20.16 -6.55 -3.41
C GLN A 186 -19.68 -6.50 -4.87
N ILE A 187 -19.95 -7.56 -5.63
CA ILE A 187 -19.64 -7.64 -7.07
C ILE A 187 -20.47 -6.60 -7.82
N ASP A 188 -21.78 -6.52 -7.59
CA ASP A 188 -22.64 -5.55 -8.26
C ASP A 188 -22.22 -4.10 -7.95
N SER A 189 -21.93 -3.79 -6.69
CA SER A 189 -21.39 -2.48 -6.28
C SER A 189 -20.06 -2.15 -6.98
N SER A 190 -19.20 -3.15 -7.16
CA SER A 190 -17.94 -3.01 -7.90
C SER A 190 -18.17 -2.77 -9.40
N ILE A 191 -19.12 -3.48 -10.01
CA ILE A 191 -19.54 -3.29 -11.41
C ILE A 191 -20.11 -1.88 -11.59
N GLN A 192 -21.00 -1.43 -10.71
CA GLN A 192 -21.56 -0.08 -10.75
C GLN A 192 -20.48 1.00 -10.67
N ARG A 193 -19.47 0.83 -9.80
CA ARG A 193 -18.31 1.74 -9.74
C ARG A 193 -17.50 1.73 -11.03
N LEU A 194 -17.25 0.57 -11.63
CA LEU A 194 -16.54 0.45 -12.91
C LEU A 194 -17.32 1.10 -14.05
N MET A 195 -18.64 0.90 -14.13
CA MET A 195 -19.51 1.56 -15.10
C MET A 195 -19.46 3.09 -14.94
N ALA A 196 -19.53 3.58 -13.70
CA ALA A 196 -19.41 5.01 -13.43
C ALA A 196 -18.05 5.58 -13.83
N LEU A 197 -16.96 4.82 -13.62
CA LEU A 197 -15.62 5.21 -14.06
C LEU A 197 -15.51 5.21 -15.59
N SER A 198 -16.04 4.18 -16.26
CA SER A 198 -16.08 4.10 -17.74
C SER A 198 -16.84 5.27 -18.36
N LYS A 199 -17.99 5.65 -17.76
CA LYS A 199 -18.75 6.82 -18.19
C LYS A 199 -17.96 8.13 -18.00
N LYS A 200 -17.17 8.26 -16.94
CA LYS A 200 -16.29 9.42 -16.77
C LYS A 200 -15.15 9.44 -17.79
N LEU A 201 -14.57 8.28 -18.09
CA LEU A 201 -13.48 8.15 -19.05
C LEU A 201 -13.94 8.52 -20.47
N THR A 202 -15.10 8.03 -20.89
CA THR A 202 -15.73 8.39 -22.18
C THR A 202 -16.00 9.89 -22.27
N ALA A 203 -16.55 10.50 -21.22
CA ALA A 203 -16.75 11.96 -21.19
C ALA A 203 -15.43 12.75 -21.29
N ILE A 204 -14.34 12.27 -20.67
CA ILE A 204 -13.01 12.90 -20.78
C ILE A 204 -12.46 12.74 -22.20
N ASP A 205 -12.62 11.57 -22.81
CA ASP A 205 -12.17 11.29 -24.18
C ASP A 205 -12.89 12.15 -25.22
N GLU A 206 -14.22 12.30 -25.08
CA GLU A 206 -15.04 13.22 -25.90
C GLU A 206 -14.55 14.66 -25.76
N HIS A 207 -14.32 15.13 -24.53
CA HIS A 207 -13.82 16.48 -24.29
C HIS A 207 -12.43 16.71 -24.89
N ILE A 208 -11.50 15.76 -24.75
CA ILE A 208 -10.14 15.87 -25.32
C ILE A 208 -10.21 15.83 -26.85
N SER A 209 -11.07 14.99 -27.42
CA SER A 209 -11.23 14.83 -28.87
C SER A 209 -11.76 16.09 -29.55
N CYS A 210 -12.60 16.87 -28.85
CA CYS A 210 -13.11 18.15 -29.33
C CYS A 210 -12.21 19.35 -29.02
N ASP A 211 -11.11 19.19 -28.27
CA ASP A 211 -10.22 20.30 -27.92
C ASP A 211 -9.44 20.79 -29.15
N PRO A 212 -9.58 22.08 -29.56
CA PRO A 212 -8.88 22.64 -30.71
C PRO A 212 -7.35 22.50 -30.63
N ALA A 213 -6.76 22.55 -29.43
CA ALA A 213 -5.32 22.40 -29.24
C ALA A 213 -4.86 20.96 -29.55
N TYR A 214 -5.68 19.97 -29.17
CA TYR A 214 -5.45 18.56 -29.44
C TYR A 214 -5.58 18.26 -30.94
N ILE A 215 -6.66 18.73 -31.57
CA ILE A 215 -6.92 18.55 -33.01
C ILE A 215 -5.80 19.19 -33.85
N THR A 216 -5.36 20.40 -33.49
CA THR A 216 -4.29 21.11 -34.21
C THR A 216 -2.96 20.36 -34.14
N LYS A 217 -2.66 19.73 -32.99
CA LYS A 217 -1.43 18.95 -32.82
C LYS A 217 -1.46 17.65 -33.63
N ILE A 218 -2.57 16.92 -33.60
CA ILE A 218 -2.75 15.70 -34.41
C ILE A 218 -2.74 16.00 -35.90
N GLY A 219 -3.40 17.09 -36.32
CA GLY A 219 -3.41 17.51 -37.72
C GLY A 219 -2.04 17.89 -38.26
N ARG A 220 -1.09 18.27 -37.40
CA ARG A 220 0.31 18.55 -37.76
C ARG A 220 1.22 17.33 -37.72
N GLU A 221 0.94 16.36 -36.84
CA GLU A 221 1.74 15.12 -36.68
C GLU A 221 1.34 14.01 -37.66
N ARG A 222 0.19 14.11 -38.34
CA ARG A 222 -0.03 13.28 -39.54
C ARG A 222 0.99 13.69 -40.59
N PRO A 223 1.86 12.77 -41.09
CA PRO A 223 2.52 13.01 -42.35
C PRO A 223 1.40 13.36 -43.33
N ARG A 224 1.58 14.42 -44.13
CA ARG A 224 0.77 14.55 -45.34
C ARG A 224 0.95 13.22 -46.06
N LEU A 225 -0.07 12.37 -46.03
CA LEU A 225 -0.21 11.31 -47.00
C LEU A 225 -0.39 12.08 -48.29
N ASP A 226 0.74 12.35 -48.96
CA ASP A 226 0.74 12.88 -50.31
C ASP A 226 -0.06 11.87 -51.11
N PHE A 227 -1.28 12.26 -51.50
CA PHE A 227 -2.18 11.45 -52.31
C PHE A 227 -1.62 11.17 -53.72
N ASP A 228 -0.42 11.67 -54.02
CA ASP A 228 0.29 11.54 -55.29
C ASP A 228 1.11 10.24 -55.40
N ASP A 229 1.24 9.44 -54.34
CA ASP A 229 1.96 8.14 -54.35
C ASP A 229 1.04 6.92 -54.63
N PHE A 230 -0.16 7.14 -55.18
CA PHE A 230 -0.86 6.04 -55.85
C PHE A 230 -0.24 5.85 -57.23
N ASP A 231 0.73 4.93 -57.30
CA ASP A 231 1.21 4.32 -58.54
C ASP A 231 0.03 4.09 -59.49
N SER A 232 0.03 4.85 -60.59
CA SER A 232 -0.92 4.66 -61.68
C SER A 232 -0.84 3.21 -62.14
N VAL A 233 -1.94 2.48 -61.93
CA VAL A 233 -2.14 1.10 -62.38
C VAL A 233 -1.64 1.00 -63.84
N PRO A 234 -0.75 0.05 -64.18
CA PRO A 234 -0.27 -0.08 -65.54
C PRO A 234 -1.44 -0.46 -66.46
N HIS A 235 -1.88 0.48 -67.28
CA HIS A 235 -2.75 0.18 -68.41
C HIS A 235 -1.97 -0.67 -69.42
N LYS A 236 -2.00 -1.99 -69.26
CA LYS A 236 -1.93 -2.89 -70.42
C LYS A 236 -3.31 -2.91 -71.05
N PHE A 237 -3.38 -2.59 -72.34
CA PHE A 237 -3.99 -3.40 -73.41
C PHE A 237 -4.09 -2.58 -74.70
N LEU A 238 -3.14 -2.82 -75.62
CA LEU A 238 -3.36 -3.20 -77.03
C LEU A 238 -2.02 -3.54 -77.67
#